data_AF-A0A845ZPA1-F1
#
_entry.id   AF-A0A845ZPA1-F1
#
_cell.length_a   1.000
_cell.length_b   1.000
_cell.length_c   1.000
_cell.angle_alpha   90.00
_cell.angle_beta   90.00
_cell.angle_gamma   90.00
#
_symmetry.space_group_name_H-M   'P 1'
#
loop_
_entity.id
_entity.type
_entity.pdbx_description
1 polymer ?
#
loop_
_entity_poly.entity_id
_entity_poly.type
_entity_poly.pdbx_seq_one_letter_code
_entity_poly.pdbx_strand_id
1 'polypeptide(L)'
;MFTKINHRIFLGSSIPIICMIGLGAIVYSSAMRTFEFESQIATTSSILGQRGCPIEVNLIAHGLTKMVRSVRAYVISPAEVRYKQSYQEGYQSFRQYSSALKEQTQDTLQRQLLENYIAEGEKIHQLSQQVFRLVDSA
;
A
#
# COMPACT_ATOMS: atom_id res chain seq x y z
N MET A 1 9.72 -52.00 0.46
CA MET A 1 8.66 -51.11 0.99
C MET A 1 9.23 -49.73 1.39
N PHE A 2 10.10 -49.12 0.57
CA PHE A 2 10.77 -47.84 0.89
C PHE A 2 10.56 -46.74 -0.17
N THR A 3 9.96 -47.06 -1.33
CA THR A 3 9.75 -46.10 -2.42
C THR A 3 8.49 -45.23 -2.28
N LYS A 4 7.49 -45.68 -1.50
CA LYS A 4 6.24 -44.91 -1.28
C LYS A 4 6.34 -43.82 -0.20
N ILE A 5 7.34 -43.88 0.69
CA ILE A 5 7.49 -42.92 1.81
C ILE A 5 8.24 -41.66 1.34
N ASN A 6 9.29 -41.81 0.53
CA ASN A 6 10.10 -40.68 0.07
C ASN A 6 9.33 -39.73 -0.86
N HIS A 7 8.42 -40.24 -1.70
CA HIS A 7 7.65 -39.40 -2.62
C HIS A 7 6.58 -38.54 -1.91
N ARG A 8 6.09 -38.99 -0.75
CA ARG A 8 5.06 -38.30 0.05
C ARG A 8 5.65 -37.19 0.91
N ILE A 9 6.88 -37.37 1.39
CA ILE A 9 7.63 -36.33 2.11
C ILE A 9 8.06 -35.22 1.15
N PHE A 10 8.51 -35.56 -0.07
CA PHE A 10 8.91 -34.57 -1.09
C PHE A 10 7.74 -33.74 -1.63
N LEU A 11 6.54 -34.31 -1.77
CA LEU A 11 5.33 -33.55 -2.14
C LEU A 11 4.81 -32.67 -1.00
N GLY A 12 4.97 -33.09 0.26
CA GLY A 12 4.52 -32.32 1.42
C GLY A 12 5.37 -31.09 1.72
N SER A 13 6.67 -31.15 1.44
CA SER A 13 7.62 -30.05 1.70
C SER A 13 7.78 -29.06 0.54
N SER A 14 7.35 -29.42 -0.68
CA SER A 14 7.41 -28.53 -1.84
C SER A 14 6.28 -27.50 -1.87
N ILE A 15 5.10 -27.82 -1.32
CA ILE A 15 3.97 -26.88 -1.24
C ILE A 15 4.32 -25.63 -0.40
N PRO A 16 4.87 -25.75 0.82
CA PRO A 16 5.30 -24.57 1.59
C PRO A 16 6.36 -23.73 0.87
N ILE A 17 7.31 -24.37 0.18
CA ILE A 17 8.40 -23.68 -0.53
C ILE A 17 7.85 -22.90 -1.73
N ILE A 18 6.93 -23.49 -2.50
CA ILE A 18 6.28 -22.82 -3.63
C ILE A 18 5.38 -21.68 -3.14
N CYS A 19 4.64 -21.88 -2.04
CA CYS A 19 3.87 -20.81 -1.40
C CYS A 19 4.78 -19.67 -0.90
N MET A 20 5.95 -19.99 -0.34
CA MET A 20 6.89 -19.00 0.16
C MET A 20 7.57 -18.24 -0.98
N ILE A 21 7.89 -18.89 -2.09
CA ILE A 21 8.40 -18.24 -3.32
C ILE A 21 7.31 -17.38 -3.96
N GLY A 22 6.05 -17.85 -3.99
CA GLY A 22 4.91 -17.08 -4.48
C GLY A 22 4.61 -15.85 -3.63
N LEU A 23 4.59 -16.00 -2.31
CA LEU A 23 4.47 -14.88 -1.37
C LEU A 23 5.67 -13.94 -1.47
N GLY A 24 6.88 -14.47 -1.62
CA GLY A 24 8.09 -13.69 -1.87
C GLY A 24 8.01 -12.88 -3.16
N ALA A 25 7.46 -13.45 -4.24
CA ALA A 25 7.26 -12.74 -5.51
C ALA A 25 6.14 -11.68 -5.43
N ILE A 26 5.08 -11.92 -4.66
CA ILE A 26 4.04 -10.94 -4.38
C ILE A 26 4.60 -9.79 -3.53
N VAL A 27 5.37 -10.10 -2.48
CA VAL A 27 6.04 -9.11 -1.62
C VAL A 27 7.10 -8.34 -2.42
N TYR A 28 7.86 -9.00 -3.28
CA TYR A 28 8.86 -8.36 -4.14
C TYR A 28 8.22 -7.47 -5.20
N SER A 29 7.17 -7.92 -5.89
CA SER A 29 6.46 -7.09 -6.88
C SER A 29 5.72 -5.93 -6.22
N SER A 30 5.17 -6.11 -5.01
CA SER A 30 4.57 -5.02 -4.24
C SER A 30 5.62 -4.08 -3.66
N ALA A 31 6.80 -4.55 -3.24
CA ALA A 31 7.91 -3.70 -2.82
C ALA A 31 8.50 -2.91 -4.00
N MET A 32 8.64 -3.52 -5.17
CA MET A 32 9.13 -2.86 -6.39
C MET A 32 8.13 -1.81 -6.89
N ARG A 33 6.83 -2.11 -6.87
CA ARG A 33 5.77 -1.12 -7.12
C ARG A 33 5.71 -0.05 -6.06
N THR A 34 5.96 -0.37 -4.78
CA THR A 34 6.04 0.63 -3.71
C THR A 34 7.24 1.54 -3.95
N PHE A 35 8.37 1.03 -4.43
CA PHE A 35 9.56 1.83 -4.78
C PHE A 35 9.32 2.73 -6.00
N GLU A 36 8.70 2.21 -7.06
CA GLU A 36 8.28 3.02 -8.21
C GLU A 36 7.24 4.07 -7.81
N PHE A 37 6.32 3.71 -6.92
CA PHE A 37 5.31 4.63 -6.41
C PHE A 37 5.93 5.67 -5.48
N GLU A 38 6.86 5.31 -4.60
CA GLU A 38 7.63 6.25 -3.76
C GLU A 38 8.48 7.20 -4.62
N SER A 39 9.04 6.71 -5.73
CA SER A 39 9.75 7.52 -6.73
C SER A 39 8.80 8.49 -7.47
N GLN A 40 7.63 8.01 -7.89
CA GLN A 40 6.60 8.86 -8.50
C GLN A 40 6.06 9.88 -7.50
N ILE A 41 5.88 9.51 -6.24
CA ILE A 41 5.53 10.42 -5.14
C ILE A 41 6.60 11.47 -4.99
N ALA A 42 7.88 11.11 -4.92
CA ALA A 42 8.98 12.06 -4.81
C ALA A 42 9.02 13.04 -6.00
N THR A 43 8.73 12.54 -7.21
CA THR A 43 8.74 13.35 -8.43
C THR A 43 7.52 14.27 -8.51
N THR A 44 6.31 13.75 -8.28
CA THR A 44 5.07 14.52 -8.25
C THR A 44 5.06 15.51 -7.08
N SER A 45 5.62 15.14 -5.93
CA SER A 45 5.73 16.02 -4.78
C SER A 45 6.72 17.16 -4.97
N SER A 46 7.83 16.92 -5.69
CA SER A 46 8.75 18.00 -6.06
C SER A 46 8.13 18.98 -7.07
N ILE A 47 7.36 18.48 -8.05
CA ILE A 47 6.66 19.32 -9.03
C ILE A 47 5.52 20.12 -8.38
N LEU A 48 4.70 19.50 -7.53
CA LEU A 48 3.61 20.18 -6.80
C LEU A 48 4.15 21.10 -5.67
N GLY A 49 5.26 20.71 -5.04
CA GLY A 49 5.89 21.45 -3.95
C GLY A 49 6.66 22.69 -4.40
N GLN A 50 7.23 22.69 -5.61
CA GLN A 50 7.93 23.85 -6.17
C GLN A 50 7.00 24.99 -6.63
N ARG A 51 5.70 24.74 -6.82
CA ARG A 51 4.78 25.70 -7.46
C ARG A 51 3.59 26.17 -6.63
N GLY A 52 3.41 25.73 -5.37
CA GLY A 52 2.41 26.38 -4.51
C GLY A 52 2.05 25.74 -3.17
N CYS A 53 2.23 24.43 -2.94
CA CYS A 53 1.75 23.80 -1.69
C CYS A 53 2.60 22.58 -1.23
N PRO A 54 3.89 22.77 -0.88
CA PRO A 54 4.77 21.67 -0.45
C PRO A 54 4.30 20.97 0.84
N ILE A 55 3.57 21.68 1.71
CA ILE A 55 3.11 21.13 2.99
C ILE A 55 2.00 20.10 2.78
N GLU A 56 0.98 20.42 1.97
CA GLU A 56 -0.16 19.53 1.75
C GLU A 56 0.24 18.24 1.06
N VAL A 57 1.13 18.34 0.06
CA VAL A 57 1.69 17.20 -0.65
C VAL A 57 2.41 16.23 0.31
N ASN A 58 3.21 16.76 1.23
CA ASN A 58 3.90 15.94 2.23
C ASN A 58 2.91 15.25 3.18
N LEU A 59 1.82 15.93 3.53
CA LEU A 59 0.76 15.37 4.38
C LEU A 59 -0.04 14.28 3.65
N ILE A 60 -0.28 14.41 2.34
CA ILE A 60 -0.89 13.36 1.51
C ILE A 60 0.03 12.13 1.47
N ALA A 61 1.33 12.34 1.20
CA ALA A 61 2.32 11.26 1.19
C ALA A 61 2.42 10.57 2.55
N HIS A 62 2.45 11.34 3.64
CA HIS A 62 2.47 10.80 5.01
C HIS A 62 1.23 9.94 5.31
N GLY A 63 0.04 10.38 4.90
CA GLY A 63 -1.20 9.61 5.03
C GLY A 63 -1.12 8.25 4.32
N LEU A 64 -0.62 8.24 3.07
CA LEU A 64 -0.43 7.01 2.30
C LEU A 64 0.62 6.08 2.91
N THR A 65 1.77 6.61 3.34
CA THR A 65 2.79 5.81 4.05
C THR A 65 2.20 5.19 5.31
N LYS A 66 1.41 5.96 6.07
CA LYS A 66 0.73 5.46 7.28
C LYS A 66 -0.27 4.36 6.94
N MET A 67 -1.05 4.49 5.87
CA MET A 67 -1.95 3.42 5.38
C MET A 67 -1.16 2.13 5.08
N VAL A 68 -0.14 2.21 4.22
CA VAL A 68 0.64 1.04 3.79
C VAL A 68 1.34 0.37 4.97
N ARG A 69 1.97 1.14 5.85
CA ARG A 69 2.64 0.61 7.04
C ARG A 69 1.66 -0.08 7.99
N SER A 70 0.47 0.51 8.17
CA SER A 70 -0.54 -0.03 9.08
C SER A 70 -1.14 -1.33 8.55
N VAL A 71 -1.35 -1.45 7.23
CA VAL A 71 -1.77 -2.73 6.62
C VAL A 71 -0.72 -3.81 6.84
N ARG A 72 0.56 -3.52 6.59
CA ARG A 72 1.64 -4.47 6.84
C ARG A 72 1.71 -4.90 8.31
N ALA A 73 1.60 -3.94 9.23
CA ALA A 73 1.62 -4.24 10.65
C ALA A 73 0.40 -5.08 11.09
N TYR A 74 -0.78 -4.81 10.51
CA TYR A 74 -1.98 -5.61 10.76
C TYR A 74 -1.85 -7.06 10.28
N VAL A 75 -1.25 -7.28 9.11
CA VAL A 75 -0.97 -8.63 8.59
C VAL A 75 -0.04 -9.41 9.53
N ILE A 76 0.93 -8.74 10.14
CA ILE A 76 1.89 -9.36 11.07
C ILE A 76 1.24 -9.66 12.43
N SER A 77 0.42 -8.74 12.94
CA SER A 77 -0.20 -8.84 14.26
C SER A 77 -1.70 -8.47 14.21
N PRO A 78 -2.57 -9.38 13.71
CA PRO A 78 -3.99 -9.09 13.48
C PRO A 78 -4.79 -8.78 14.74
N ALA A 79 -4.38 -9.34 15.89
CA ALA A 79 -5.05 -9.11 17.16
C ALA A 79 -4.93 -7.65 17.65
N GLU A 80 -3.99 -6.87 17.12
CA GLU A 80 -3.76 -5.50 17.53
C GLU A 80 -4.62 -4.50 16.74
N VAL A 81 -5.78 -4.15 17.31
CA VAL A 81 -6.77 -3.21 16.73
C VAL A 81 -6.17 -1.85 16.35
N ARG A 82 -5.09 -1.41 17.04
CA ARG A 82 -4.40 -0.14 16.78
C ARG A 82 -3.94 0.03 15.33
N TYR A 83 -3.67 -1.06 14.61
CA TYR A 83 -3.23 -0.94 13.22
C TYR A 83 -4.39 -0.62 12.28
N LYS A 84 -5.60 -1.14 12.52
CA LYS A 84 -6.80 -0.71 11.78
C LYS A 84 -7.13 0.76 12.05
N GLN A 85 -6.96 1.21 13.30
CA GLN A 85 -7.15 2.62 13.66
C GLN A 85 -6.11 3.53 12.98
N SER A 86 -4.82 3.20 13.10
CA SER A 86 -3.73 3.94 12.43
C SER A 86 -3.91 3.98 10.91
N TYR A 87 -4.43 2.90 10.32
CA TYR A 87 -4.80 2.88 8.91
C TYR A 87 -5.92 3.88 8.59
N GLN A 88 -7.01 3.87 9.36
CA GLN A 88 -8.15 4.77 9.17
C GLN A 88 -7.72 6.23 9.31
N GLU A 89 -6.89 6.55 10.30
CA GLU A 89 -6.29 7.89 10.45
C GLU A 89 -5.48 8.30 9.22
N GLY A 90 -4.63 7.40 8.70
CA GLY A 90 -3.85 7.66 7.49
C GLY A 90 -4.72 7.92 6.26
N TYR A 91 -5.79 7.14 6.10
CA TYR A 91 -6.75 7.32 5.00
C TYR A 91 -7.54 8.62 5.11
N GLN A 92 -7.98 8.98 6.32
CA GLN A 92 -8.65 10.26 6.58
C GLN A 92 -7.74 11.44 6.26
N SER A 93 -6.48 11.42 6.72
CA SER A 93 -5.50 12.45 6.38
C SER A 93 -5.28 12.53 4.87
N PHE A 94 -5.05 11.40 4.20
CA PHE A 94 -4.89 11.35 2.75
C PHE A 94 -6.08 12.02 2.02
N ARG A 95 -7.32 11.65 2.38
CA ARG A 95 -8.54 12.21 1.78
C ARG A 95 -8.69 13.70 2.04
N GLN A 96 -8.45 14.14 3.27
CA GLN A 96 -8.59 15.54 3.67
C GLN A 96 -7.61 16.42 2.90
N TYR A 97 -6.32 16.09 2.93
CA TYR A 97 -5.29 16.92 2.30
C TYR A 97 -5.33 16.87 0.78
N SER A 98 -5.68 15.73 0.19
CA SER A 98 -5.84 15.64 -1.27
C SER A 98 -7.06 16.42 -1.78
N SER A 99 -8.14 16.47 -1.01
CA SER A 99 -9.31 17.29 -1.34
C SER A 99 -8.99 18.78 -1.21
N ALA A 100 -8.33 19.19 -0.13
CA ALA A 100 -7.88 20.57 0.07
C ALA A 100 -6.94 21.04 -1.05
N LEU A 101 -5.95 20.22 -1.41
CA LEU A 101 -5.01 20.55 -2.49
C LEU A 101 -5.73 20.64 -3.84
N LYS A 102 -6.76 19.81 -4.07
CA LYS A 102 -7.56 19.83 -5.30
C LYS A 102 -8.36 21.14 -5.44
N GLU A 103 -8.87 21.68 -4.34
CA GLU A 103 -9.58 22.96 -4.32
C GLU A 103 -8.63 24.13 -4.57
N GLN A 104 -7.39 24.04 -4.09
CA GLN A 104 -6.38 25.09 -4.22
C GLN A 104 -5.64 25.07 -5.58
N THR A 105 -5.63 23.93 -6.27
CA THR A 105 -4.91 23.76 -7.54
C THR A 105 -5.74 24.29 -8.72
N GLN A 106 -5.30 25.41 -9.29
CA GLN A 106 -5.92 26.03 -10.48
C GLN A 106 -5.28 25.55 -11.80
N ASP A 107 -4.02 25.12 -11.77
CA ASP A 107 -3.30 24.64 -12.95
C ASP A 107 -3.84 23.28 -13.42
N THR A 108 -4.26 23.20 -14.69
CA THR A 108 -4.90 22.00 -15.26
C THR A 108 -4.00 20.76 -15.21
N LEU A 109 -2.69 20.94 -15.44
CA LEU A 109 -1.74 19.82 -15.44
C LEU A 109 -1.53 19.30 -14.02
N GLN A 110 -1.33 20.19 -13.05
CA GLN A 110 -1.19 19.82 -11.63
C GLN A 110 -2.46 19.17 -11.10
N ARG A 111 -3.64 19.66 -11.50
CA ARG A 111 -4.92 19.06 -11.13
C ARG A 111 -5.04 17.64 -11.65
N GLN A 112 -4.64 17.39 -12.90
CA GLN A 112 -4.67 16.05 -13.48
C GLN A 112 -3.67 15.10 -12.82
N LEU A 113 -2.46 15.58 -12.49
CA LEU A 113 -1.48 14.81 -11.73
C LEU A 113 -2.00 14.44 -10.34
N LEU A 114 -2.62 15.40 -9.64
CA LEU A 114 -3.23 15.17 -8.34
C LEU A 114 -4.40 14.18 -8.42
N GLU A 115 -5.25 14.28 -9.45
CA GLU A 115 -6.36 13.34 -9.64
C GLU A 115 -5.87 11.91 -9.89
N ASN A 116 -4.81 11.74 -10.68
CA ASN A 116 -4.16 10.43 -10.86
C ASN A 116 -3.63 9.91 -9.53
N TYR A 117 -2.98 10.78 -8.75
CA TYR A 117 -2.44 10.40 -7.45
C TYR A 117 -3.54 10.01 -6.44
N ILE A 118 -4.66 10.74 -6.44
CA ILE A 118 -5.85 10.40 -5.65
C ILE A 118 -6.38 9.02 -6.07
N ALA A 119 -6.51 8.78 -7.37
CA ALA A 119 -7.02 7.52 -7.89
C ALA A 119 -6.15 6.32 -7.47
N GLU A 120 -4.83 6.46 -7.49
CA GLU A 120 -3.91 5.42 -6.99
C GLU A 120 -4.05 5.21 -5.48
N GLY A 121 -4.18 6.27 -4.68
CA GLY A 121 -4.45 6.16 -3.25
C GLY A 121 -5.76 5.43 -2.93
N GLU A 122 -6.82 5.65 -3.72
CA GLU A 122 -8.07 4.91 -3.59
C GLU A 122 -7.93 3.43 -3.97
N LYS A 123 -7.13 3.10 -4.99
CA LYS A 123 -6.81 1.69 -5.31
C LYS A 123 -6.09 1.01 -4.15
N ILE A 124 -5.13 1.69 -3.51
CA ILE A 124 -4.47 1.20 -2.30
C ILE A 124 -5.51 0.98 -1.19
N HIS A 125 -6.46 1.89 -1.03
CA HIS A 125 -7.54 1.74 -0.05
C HIS A 125 -8.35 0.47 -0.32
N GLN A 126 -8.83 0.28 -1.54
CA GLN A 126 -9.61 -0.90 -1.94
C GLN A 126 -8.85 -2.20 -1.71
N LEU A 127 -7.58 -2.27 -2.11
CA LEU A 127 -6.71 -3.43 -1.86
C LEU A 127 -6.52 -3.69 -0.37
N SER A 128 -6.30 -2.64 0.42
CA SER A 128 -6.14 -2.76 1.87
C SER A 128 -7.40 -3.33 2.53
N GLN A 129 -8.59 -2.91 2.10
CA GLN A 129 -9.85 -3.47 2.61
C GLN A 129 -9.99 -4.96 2.29
N GLN A 130 -9.52 -5.40 1.12
CA GLN A 130 -9.49 -6.82 0.77
C GLN A 130 -8.52 -7.59 1.68
N VAL A 131 -7.32 -7.04 1.92
CA VAL A 131 -6.34 -7.63 2.85
C VAL A 131 -6.92 -7.77 4.25
N PHE A 132 -7.56 -6.74 4.79
CA PHE A 132 -8.20 -6.83 6.11
C PHE A 132 -9.24 -7.92 6.18
N ARG A 133 -10.12 -8.04 5.17
CA ARG A 133 -11.11 -9.12 5.13
C ARG A 133 -10.46 -10.51 5.08
N LEU A 134 -9.42 -10.67 4.26
CA LEU A 134 -8.70 -11.94 4.14
C LEU A 134 -8.06 -12.35 5.47
N VAL A 135 -7.41 -11.42 6.15
CA VAL A 135 -6.80 -11.66 7.47
C VAL A 135 -7.85 -11.94 8.54
N ASP A 136 -8.99 -11.22 8.52
CA ASP A 136 -10.09 -11.45 9.47
C ASP A 136 -10.82 -12.79 9.25
N SER A 137 -10.76 -13.33 8.02
CA SER A 137 -11.36 -14.62 7.66
C SER A 137 -10.44 -15.83 7.85
N ALA A 138 -9.17 -15.61 8.16
CA ALA A 138 -8.16 -16.64 8.36
C ALA A 138 -8.10 -17.08 9.83
#